data_AF-A0A2P6QQI4-F1
#
_entry.id   AF-A0A2P6QQI4-F1
#
_cell.length_a   1.000
_cell.length_b   1.000
_cell.length_c   1.000
_cell.angle_alpha   90.00
_cell.angle_beta   90.00
_cell.angle_gamma   90.00
#
_symmetry.space_group_name_H-M   'P 1'
#
loop_
_entity.id
_entity.type
_entity.pdbx_description
1 polymer ?
#
loop_
_entity_poly.entity_id
_entity_poly.type
_entity_poly.pdbx_seq_one_letter_code
_entity_poly.pdbx_strand_id
1 'polypeptide(L)' 'MDPWWNPAVEEQAIMRIHRIGQKQTVTVRRFIVKDTVEEHLLQVQARKQRMIVGALTDEEVRSARIEELKMLFT' A
#
# COMPACT_ATOMS: atom_id res chain seq x y z
N MET A 1 -12.22 -3.60 -7.64
CA MET A 1 -10.89 -3.14 -8.10
C MET A 1 -10.13 -2.98 -6.82
N ASP A 2 -9.18 -3.88 -6.64
CA ASP A 2 -8.84 -4.37 -5.31
C ASP A 2 -7.49 -3.78 -4.91
N PRO A 3 -7.23 -3.58 -3.61
CA PRO A 3 -5.98 -2.97 -3.17
C PRO A 3 -4.77 -3.80 -3.66
N TRP A 4 -3.82 -3.13 -4.31
CA TRP A 4 -2.62 -3.78 -4.84
C TRP A 4 -1.52 -3.82 -3.79
N TRP A 5 -0.83 -4.95 -3.63
CA TRP A 5 0.21 -5.13 -2.60
C TRP A 5 1.35 -4.09 -2.65
N ASN A 6 1.62 -3.53 -3.83
CA ASN A 6 2.58 -2.45 -4.01
C ASN A 6 1.84 -1.11 -4.19
N PRO A 7 1.84 -0.23 -3.18
CA PRO A 7 1.09 1.04 -3.23
C PRO A 7 1.57 1.97 -4.34
N ALA A 8 2.85 1.89 -4.74
CA ALA A 8 3.42 2.72 -5.79
C ALA A 8 2.77 2.47 -7.17
N VAL A 9 2.25 1.27 -7.42
CA VAL A 9 1.56 0.95 -8.68
C VAL A 9 0.23 1.69 -8.77
N GLU A 10 -0.53 1.71 -7.67
CA GLU A 10 -1.79 2.45 -7.60
C GLU A 10 -1.53 3.95 -7.69
N GLU A 11 -0.52 4.45 -6.98
CA GLU A 11 -0.12 5.86 -7.02
C GLU A 11 0.29 6.28 -8.44
N GLN A 12 1.06 5.47 -9.15
CA GLN A 12 1.38 5.72 -10.56
C GLN A 12 0.14 5.78 -11.44
N ALA A 13 -0.86 4.92 -11.20
CA ALA A 13 -2.12 4.97 -11.93
C ALA A 13 -2.89 6.28 -11.65
N ILE A 14 -2.95 6.71 -10.38
CA ILE A 14 -3.58 7.97 -9.96
C ILE A 14 -2.87 9.18 -10.57
N MET A 15 -1.53 9.17 -10.59
CA MET A 15 -0.71 10.25 -11.17
C MET A 15 -0.97 10.49 -12.66
N ARG A 16 -1.42 9.48 -13.41
CA ARG A 16 -1.84 9.67 -14.81
C ARG A 16 -3.02 10.61 -14.96
N ILE A 17 -3.88 10.70 -13.94
CA ILE A 17 -5.09 11.53 -13.93
C ILE A 17 -4.79 12.94 -13.38
N HIS A 18 -3.90 13.06 -12.40
CA HIS A 18 -3.48 14.32 -11.75
C HIS A 18 -2.45 15.15 -12.56
N ARG A 19 -2.40 15.01 -13.88
CA ARG A 19 -1.36 15.63 -14.72
C ARG A 19 -1.55 17.15 -14.85
N ILE A 20 -0.44 17.87 -15.10
CA ILE A 20 -0.46 19.31 -15.41
C ILE A 20 -1.45 19.60 -16.55
N GLY A 21 -2.30 20.60 -16.35
CA GLY A 21 -3.37 20.96 -17.30
C GLY A 21 -4.73 20.32 -17.00
N GLN A 22 -4.82 19.46 -15.98
CA GLN A 22 -6.09 19.00 -15.43
C GLN A 22 -6.87 20.19 -14.85
N LYS A 23 -8.13 20.35 -15.26
CA LYS A 23 -9.01 21.46 -14.85
C LYS A 23 -10.06 21.05 -13.83
N GLN A 24 -10.29 19.74 -13.69
CA GLN A 24 -11.32 19.20 -12.81
C GLN A 24 -10.70 18.60 -11.55
N THR A 25 -11.43 18.71 -10.43
CA THR A 25 -11.05 18.05 -9.19
C THR A 25 -11.10 16.53 -9.37
N VAL A 26 -9.99 15.86 -9.08
CA VAL A 26 -9.89 14.40 -9.12
C VAL A 26 -10.14 13.87 -7.71
N THR A 27 -11.10 12.95 -7.56
CA THR A 27 -11.40 12.27 -6.28
C THR A 27 -11.17 10.77 -6.45
N VAL A 28 -10.28 10.21 -5.64
CA VAL A 28 -10.02 8.76 -5.61
C VAL A 28 -10.77 8.15 -4.43
N ARG A 29 -11.56 7.11 -4.70
CA ARG A 29 -12.27 6.33 -3.68
C ARG A 29 -11.83 4.89 -3.76
N ARG A 30 -11.46 4.32 -2.62
CA ARG A 30 -11.13 2.90 -2.48
C ARG A 30 -12.30 2.20 -1.83
N PHE A 31 -12.72 1.09 -2.42
CA PHE A 31 -13.70 0.19 -1.83
C PHE A 31 -12.92 -0.91 -1.14
N ILE A 32 -13.18 -1.10 0.15
CA ILE A 32 -12.49 -2.09 0.98
C ILE A 32 -13.56 -2.87 1.72
N VAL A 33 -13.50 -4.19 1.62
CA VAL A 33 -14.39 -5.08 2.37
C VAL A 33 -13.86 -5.26 3.78
N LYS A 34 -14.68 -4.91 4.78
CA LYS A 34 -14.35 -5.08 6.19
C LYS A 34 -14.17 -6.54 6.56
N ASP A 35 -13.32 -6.81 7.55
CA ASP A 35 -13.06 -8.17 8.05
C ASP A 35 -12.55 -9.13 6.95
N THR A 36 -11.81 -8.58 5.97
CA THR A 36 -11.18 -9.35 4.89
C THR A 36 -9.71 -8.99 4.73
N VAL A 37 -8.99 -9.85 3.99
CA VAL A 37 -7.58 -9.67 3.62
C VAL A 37 -7.29 -8.28 3.02
N GLU A 38 -8.27 -7.62 2.39
CA GLU A 38 -8.10 -6.25 1.85
C GLU A 38 -7.78 -5.22 2.94
N GLU A 39 -8.39 -5.33 4.11
CA GLU A 39 -8.15 -4.44 5.26
C GLU A 39 -6.76 -4.69 5.87
N HIS A 40 -6.39 -5.97 6.03
CA HIS A 40 -5.06 -6.36 6.49
C HIS A 40 -3.96 -5.90 5.51
N LEU A 41 -4.23 -5.97 4.21
CA LEU A 41 -3.30 -5.53 3.18
C LEU A 41 -2.99 -4.04 3.28
N LEU A 42 -3.98 -3.19 3.59
CA LEU A 42 -3.74 -1.76 3.82
C LEU A 42 -2.81 -1.50 5.01
N GLN A 43 -2.96 -2.28 6.09
CA GLN A 43 -2.08 -2.18 7.25
C GLN A 43 -0.64 -2.57 6.92
N VAL A 44 -0.47 -3.66 6.15
CA VAL A 44 0.85 -4.11 5.67
C VAL A 44 1.51 -3.05 4.78
N GLN A 45 0.77 -2.43 3.86
CA GLN A 45 1.30 -1.35 3.02
C GLN A 45 1.79 -0.16 3.86
N ALA A 46 0.99 0.29 4.84
CA ALA A 46 1.36 1.40 5.72
C ALA A 46 2.60 1.10 6.58
N ARG A 47 2.78 -0.17 6.97
CA ARG A 47 3.97 -0.62 7.70
C ARG A 47 5.20 -0.63 6.80
N LYS A 48 5.08 -1.18 5.61
CA LYS A 48 6.15 -1.24 4.62
C LYS A 48 6.66 0.15 4.23
N GLN A 49 5.76 1.12 4.05
CA GLN A 49 6.12 2.50 3.75
C GLN A 49 6.96 3.12 4.86
N ARG A 50 6.60 2.88 6.13
CA ARG A 50 7.37 3.36 7.30
C ARG A 50 8.75 2.71 7.40
N MET A 51 8.86 1.43 7.08
CA MET A 51 10.12 0.71 7.09
C MET A 51 11.11 1.20 6.03
N ILE A 52 10.65 1.49 4.81
CA ILE A 52 11.51 1.96 3.72
C ILE A 52 12.16 3.33 4.04
N VAL A 53 11.54 4.13 4.92
CA VAL A 53 12.10 5.39 5.40
C VAL A 53 13.23 5.15 6.42
N GLY A 54 13.27 3.98 7.06
CA GLY A 54 14.36 3.56 7.95
C GLY A 54 15.49 2.91 7.15
N ALA A 55 16.74 3.25 7.47
CA ALA A 55 17.89 2.53 6.95
C ALA A 55 17.98 1.15 7.65
N LEU A 56 17.31 0.15 7.09
CA LEU A 56 17.25 -1.22 7.62
C LEU A 56 18.36 -2.11 7.05
N THR A 57 18.80 -3.06 7.87
CA THR A 57 19.68 -4.17 7.48
C THR A 57 18.91 -5.31 6.82
N ASP A 58 19.61 -6.18 6.07
CA ASP A 58 18.99 -7.33 5.38
C ASP A 58 18.26 -8.30 6.32
N GLU A 59 18.72 -8.44 7.57
CA GLU A 59 18.12 -9.32 8.57
C GLU A 59 16.79 -8.75 9.11
N GLU A 60 16.74 -7.44 9.32
CA GLU A 60 15.51 -6.73 9.71
C GLU A 60 14.46 -6.80 8.60
N VAL A 61 14.89 -6.68 7.33
CA VAL A 61 14.00 -6.82 6.16
C VAL A 61 13.40 -8.22 6.08
N ARG A 62 14.18 -9.27 6.31
CA ARG A 62 13.65 -10.65 6.33
C ARG A 62 12.63 -10.86 7.45
N SER A 63 12.96 -10.42 8.65
CA SER A 63 12.11 -10.58 9.82
C SER A 63 10.78 -9.86 9.63
N ALA A 64 10.82 -8.63 9.13
CA ALA A 64 9.63 -7.86 8.84
C ALA A 64 8.76 -8.50 7.74
N ARG A 65 9.36 -9.13 6.72
CA ARG A 65 8.61 -9.83 5.66
C ARG A 65 7.83 -11.03 6.20
N ILE A 66 8.39 -11.79 7.13
CA ILE A 66 7.71 -12.92 7.77
C ILE A 66 6.52 -12.42 8.59
N GLU A 67 6.69 -11.32 9.30
CA GLU A 67 5.65 -10.74 10.12
C GLU A 67 4.53 -10.09 9.28
N GLU A 68 4.85 -9.44 8.15
CA GLU A 68 3.86 -8.98 7.17
C GLU A 68 3.00 -10.13 6.63
N LEU A 69 3.62 -11.28 6.35
CA LEU A 69 2.88 -12.47 5.91
C LEU A 69 1.93 -12.98 7.00
N LYS A 70 2.33 -12.97 8.26
CA LYS A 70 1.45 -13.36 9.38
C LYS A 70 0.25 -12.42 9.50
N MET A 71 0.46 -11.11 9.35
CA MET A 71 -0.60 -10.10 9.44
C MET A 71 -1.68 -10.25 8.36
N LEU A 72 -1.38 -10.88 7.22
CA LEU A 72 -2.36 -11.09 6.14
C LEU A 72 -3.35 -12.23 6.43
N PHE A 73 -2.97 -13.18 7.29
CA PHE A 73 -3.73 -14.41 7.54
C PHE A 73 -4.11 -14.61 9.02
N THR A 74 -3.79 -13.64 9.87
CA THR A 74 -4.11 -13.62 11.30
C THR A 74 -4.90 -12.36 11.60
#